data_AF-A0A1H2JB06-F1
#
_entry.id   AF-A0A1H2JB06-F1
#
_cell.length_a   1.000
_cell.length_b   1.000
_cell.length_c   1.000
_cell.angle_alpha   90.00
_cell.angle_beta   90.00
_cell.angle_gamma   90.00
#
_symmetry.space_group_name_H-M   'P 1'
#
loop_
_entity.id
_entity.type
_entity.pdbx_description
1 polymer ?
#
loop_
_entity_poly.entity_id
_entity_poly.type
_entity_poly.pdbx_seq_one_letter_code
_entity_poly.pdbx_strand_id
1 'polypeptide(L)'
;MHHSSHELRTPISVIRNNIELLQKPKETYGTGMLAATEKEACWKHQQKKVINRIDRASLTIKHLTETLLWLSLNNKSHLPKKDLDLESLVRELTTEADYLLRDKNVEVDLDTESFIIQFPGSPARIVTGNLIRNAFQHTWRGRV
;
A
#
# COMPACT_ATOMS: atom_id res chain seq x y z
N MET A 1 10.01 -12.77 16.68
CA MET A 1 9.50 -13.66 15.61
C MET A 1 7.98 -13.87 15.65
N HIS A 2 7.30 -13.93 16.81
CA HIS A 2 5.84 -14.16 16.85
C HIS A 2 4.97 -13.04 16.25
N HIS A 3 5.36 -11.77 16.38
CA HIS A 3 4.60 -10.62 15.85
C HIS A 3 4.63 -10.56 14.31
N SER A 4 5.78 -10.81 13.69
CA SER A 4 5.94 -10.75 12.22
C SER A 4 5.06 -11.77 11.48
N SER A 5 4.94 -12.99 12.01
CA SER A 5 4.01 -14.00 11.48
C SER A 5 2.54 -13.60 11.66
N HIS A 6 2.20 -12.90 12.75
CA HIS A 6 0.84 -12.42 12.99
C HIS A 6 0.48 -11.27 12.05
N GLU A 7 1.41 -10.34 11.83
CA GLU A 7 1.24 -9.20 10.93
C GLU A 7 1.15 -9.61 9.46
N LEU A 8 1.79 -10.70 9.03
CA LEU A 8 1.61 -11.28 7.70
C LEU A 8 0.30 -12.08 7.57
N ARG A 9 -0.16 -12.74 8.65
CA ARG A 9 -1.37 -13.58 8.62
C ARG A 9 -2.65 -12.78 8.44
N THR A 10 -2.70 -11.55 8.96
CA THR A 10 -3.85 -10.64 8.81
C THR A 10 -4.12 -10.26 7.35
N PRO A 11 -3.18 -9.67 6.59
CA PRO A 11 -3.42 -9.31 5.19
C PRO A 11 -3.64 -10.56 4.32
N ILE A 12 -2.99 -11.69 4.59
CA ILE A 12 -3.27 -12.95 3.88
C ILE A 12 -4.73 -13.40 4.09
N SER A 13 -5.22 -13.36 5.33
CA SER A 13 -6.63 -13.67 5.64
C SER A 13 -7.59 -12.70 4.95
N VAL A 14 -7.24 -11.41 4.88
CA VAL A 14 -8.01 -10.41 4.15
C VAL A 14 -8.07 -10.74 2.66
N ILE A 15 -6.96 -11.07 2.02
CA ILE A 15 -6.94 -11.48 0.60
C ILE A 15 -7.85 -12.69 0.38
N ARG A 16 -7.69 -13.74 1.20
CA ARG A 16 -8.45 -14.98 1.04
C ARG A 16 -9.97 -14.77 1.19
N ASN A 17 -10.38 -14.07 2.24
CA ASN A 17 -11.80 -13.73 2.45
C ASN A 17 -12.37 -12.87 1.31
N ASN A 18 -11.58 -11.92 0.78
CA ASN A 18 -12.04 -11.10 -0.35
C ASN A 18 -12.12 -11.89 -1.66
N ILE A 19 -11.23 -12.87 -1.90
CA ILE A 19 -11.37 -13.81 -3.02
C ILE A 19 -12.66 -14.63 -2.89
N GLU A 20 -12.96 -15.15 -1.70
CA GLU A 20 -14.21 -15.87 -1.43
C GLU A 20 -15.45 -14.99 -1.71
N LEU A 21 -15.39 -13.69 -1.38
CA LEU A 21 -16.46 -12.74 -1.70
C LEU A 21 -16.63 -12.50 -3.20
N LEU A 22 -15.54 -12.50 -4.00
CA LEU A 22 -15.61 -12.38 -5.47
C LEU A 22 -16.18 -13.64 -6.13
N GLN A 23 -16.01 -14.81 -5.51
CA GLN A 23 -16.54 -16.07 -6.02
C GLN A 23 -18.04 -16.24 -5.76
N LYS A 24 -18.63 -15.41 -4.88
CA LYS A 24 -20.08 -15.46 -4.62
C LYS A 24 -20.88 -15.07 -5.86
N PRO A 25 -22.00 -15.77 -6.16
CA PRO A 25 -22.84 -15.46 -7.30
C PRO A 25 -23.37 -14.03 -7.26
N LYS A 26 -23.57 -13.41 -8.43
CA LYS A 26 -24.06 -12.03 -8.57
C LYS A 26 -25.43 -11.86 -7.90
N GLU A 27 -26.24 -12.90 -7.87
CA GLU A 27 -27.57 -12.93 -7.24
C GLU A 27 -27.51 -12.70 -5.72
N THR A 28 -26.34 -12.86 -5.11
CA THR A 28 -26.12 -12.61 -3.67
C THR A 28 -26.09 -11.10 -3.35
N TYR A 29 -25.96 -10.24 -4.37
CA TYR A 29 -25.75 -8.81 -4.21
C TYR A 29 -26.95 -8.00 -4.76
N GLY A 30 -27.57 -7.22 -3.87
CA GLY A 30 -28.80 -6.47 -4.13
C GLY A 30 -30.02 -7.11 -3.44
N THR A 31 -30.38 -6.61 -2.26
CA THR A 31 -31.56 -7.05 -1.51
C THR A 31 -32.83 -6.43 -2.11
N GLY A 32 -33.78 -7.25 -2.55
CA GLY A 32 -35.12 -6.81 -3.00
C GLY A 32 -35.40 -6.91 -4.50
N MET A 33 -36.57 -6.39 -4.91
CA MET A 33 -36.99 -6.22 -6.31
C MET A 33 -36.23 -5.06 -6.97
N LEU A 34 -34.93 -5.23 -7.19
CA LEU A 34 -34.14 -4.33 -8.05
C LEU A 34 -34.18 -4.81 -9.50
N ALA A 35 -34.12 -3.87 -10.44
CA ALA A 35 -33.99 -4.20 -11.86
C ALA A 35 -32.64 -4.87 -12.13
N ALA A 36 -32.55 -5.66 -13.21
CA ALA A 36 -31.33 -6.40 -13.56
C ALA A 36 -30.10 -5.49 -13.74
N THR A 37 -30.30 -4.29 -14.29
CA THR A 37 -29.26 -3.27 -14.49
C THR A 37 -28.73 -2.69 -13.17
N GLU A 38 -29.61 -2.48 -12.19
CA GLU A 38 -29.25 -1.96 -10.86
C GLU A 38 -28.48 -3.00 -10.04
N LYS A 39 -28.87 -4.28 -10.15
CA LYS A 39 -28.13 -5.40 -9.54
C LYS A 39 -26.72 -5.53 -10.14
N GLU A 40 -26.59 -5.35 -11.46
CA GLU A 40 -25.28 -5.37 -12.12
C GLU A 40 -24.37 -4.23 -11.65
N ALA A 41 -24.90 -3.01 -11.52
CA ALA A 41 -24.15 -1.85 -11.01
C ALA A 41 -23.71 -2.06 -9.55
N CYS A 42 -24.61 -2.58 -8.70
CA CYS A 42 -24.31 -2.91 -7.30
C CYS A 42 -23.18 -3.94 -7.20
N TRP A 43 -23.27 -5.02 -8.00
CA TRP A 43 -22.24 -6.05 -8.08
C TRP A 43 -20.89 -5.47 -8.54
N LYS A 44 -20.86 -4.70 -9.63
CA LYS A 44 -19.62 -4.06 -10.13
C LYS A 44 -18.97 -3.16 -9.07
N HIS A 45 -19.76 -2.36 -8.35
CA HIS A 45 -19.25 -1.53 -7.25
C HIS A 45 -18.67 -2.38 -6.12
N GLN A 46 -19.35 -3.45 -5.73
CA GLN A 46 -18.86 -4.37 -4.72
C GLN A 46 -17.56 -5.06 -5.17
N GLN A 47 -17.48 -5.53 -6.41
CA GLN A 47 -16.25 -6.11 -6.98
C GLN A 47 -15.09 -5.12 -6.88
N LYS A 48 -15.29 -3.86 -7.28
CA LYS A 48 -14.26 -2.82 -7.19
C LYS A 48 -13.79 -2.61 -5.74
N LYS A 49 -14.70 -2.58 -4.77
CA LYS A 49 -14.35 -2.50 -3.35
C LYS A 49 -13.52 -3.70 -2.87
N VAL A 50 -13.89 -4.89 -3.30
CA VAL A 50 -13.21 -6.14 -2.92
C VAL A 50 -11.80 -6.20 -3.52
N ILE A 51 -11.65 -5.84 -4.81
CA ILE A 51 -10.34 -5.72 -5.47
C ILE A 51 -9.45 -4.70 -4.75
N ASN A 52 -9.97 -3.51 -4.41
CA ASN A 52 -9.23 -2.50 -3.66
C ASN A 52 -8.80 -2.95 -2.25
N ARG A 53 -9.50 -3.91 -1.64
CA ARG A 53 -9.09 -4.50 -0.36
C ARG A 53 -7.98 -5.53 -0.53
N ILE A 54 -8.06 -6.35 -1.58
CA ILE A 54 -7.00 -7.30 -1.95
C ILE A 54 -5.70 -6.54 -2.25
N ASP A 55 -5.77 -5.50 -3.07
CA ASP A 55 -4.61 -4.70 -3.46
C ASP A 55 -3.91 -4.06 -2.25
N ARG A 56 -4.69 -3.45 -1.35
CA ARG A 56 -4.15 -2.92 -0.08
C ARG A 56 -3.48 -3.98 0.79
N ALA A 57 -4.10 -5.14 0.93
CA ALA A 57 -3.53 -6.23 1.72
C ALA A 57 -2.24 -6.79 1.08
N SER A 58 -2.18 -6.88 -0.25
CA SER A 58 -0.98 -7.27 -1.00
C SER A 58 0.16 -6.27 -0.79
N LEU A 59 -0.14 -4.97 -0.81
CA LEU A 59 0.83 -3.92 -0.51
C LEU A 59 1.34 -4.01 0.93
N THR A 60 0.48 -4.29 1.91
CA THR A 60 0.91 -4.54 3.30
C THR A 60 1.87 -5.72 3.38
N ILE A 61 1.57 -6.84 2.71
CA ILE A 61 2.46 -8.01 2.67
C ILE A 61 3.80 -7.62 2.06
N LYS A 62 3.80 -6.91 0.92
CA LYS A 62 5.02 -6.42 0.26
C LYS A 62 5.88 -5.63 1.24
N HIS A 63 5.32 -4.62 1.92
CA HIS A 63 6.10 -3.79 2.86
C HIS A 63 6.61 -4.57 4.07
N LEU A 64 5.81 -5.50 4.62
CA LEU A 64 6.26 -6.37 5.71
C LEU A 64 7.41 -7.27 5.26
N THR A 65 7.31 -7.85 4.06
CA THR A 65 8.39 -8.69 3.52
C THR A 65 9.65 -7.88 3.24
N GLU A 66 9.55 -6.68 2.68
CA GLU A 66 10.69 -5.78 2.45
C GLU A 66 11.36 -5.38 3.77
N THR A 67 10.57 -5.04 4.79
CA THR A 67 11.07 -4.68 6.12
C THR A 67 11.73 -5.86 6.83
N LEU A 68 11.14 -7.05 6.76
CA LEU A 68 11.71 -8.27 7.34
C LEU A 68 12.99 -8.70 6.61
N LEU A 69 13.00 -8.60 5.28
CA LEU A 69 14.20 -8.84 4.48
C LEU A 69 15.32 -7.89 4.91
N TRP A 70 15.01 -6.60 5.07
CA TRP A 70 15.95 -5.60 5.56
C TRP A 70 16.46 -5.92 6.99
N LEU A 71 15.58 -6.23 7.94
CA LEU A 71 15.99 -6.63 9.30
C LEU A 71 16.85 -7.90 9.30
N SER A 72 16.56 -8.86 8.42
CA SER A 72 17.40 -10.06 8.27
C SER A 72 18.79 -9.75 7.69
N LEU A 73 18.91 -8.65 6.95
CA LEU A 73 20.15 -8.18 6.35
C LEU A 73 21.02 -7.36 7.33
N ASN A 74 20.52 -7.00 8.52
CA ASN A 74 21.32 -6.36 9.58
C ASN A 74 22.49 -7.24 10.09
N ASN A 75 22.60 -8.49 9.63
CA ASN A 75 23.76 -9.36 9.88
C ASN A 75 24.81 -9.37 8.74
N LYS A 76 24.70 -8.52 7.71
CA LYS A 76 25.66 -8.53 6.60
C LYS A 76 26.16 -7.13 6.23
N SER A 77 27.39 -6.88 6.66
CA SER A 77 28.35 -6.03 5.98
C SER A 77 28.25 -6.15 4.44
N HIS A 78 28.40 -5.02 3.74
CA HIS A 78 28.53 -4.89 2.27
C HIS A 78 27.25 -4.86 1.42
N LEU A 79 26.21 -4.09 1.80
CA LEU A 79 25.27 -3.64 0.77
C LEU A 79 25.99 -2.67 -0.19
N PRO A 80 25.93 -2.90 -1.52
CA PRO A 80 26.61 -2.04 -2.48
C PRO A 80 26.00 -0.64 -2.42
N LYS A 81 26.85 0.34 -2.13
CA LYS A 81 26.51 1.76 -2.21
C LYS A 81 26.55 2.18 -3.68
N LYS A 82 25.59 3.01 -4.06
CA LYS A 82 25.53 3.69 -5.36
C LYS A 82 25.14 5.14 -5.11
N ASP A 83 25.36 5.99 -6.10
CA ASP A 83 24.76 7.32 -6.08
C ASP A 83 23.24 7.17 -6.08
N LEU A 84 22.63 7.72 -5.04
CA LEU A 84 21.20 7.78 -4.86
C LEU A 84 20.80 9.24 -4.85
N ASP A 85 19.98 9.62 -5.82
CA ASP A 85 19.28 10.90 -5.82
C ASP A 85 18.05 10.79 -4.90
N LEU A 86 18.15 11.43 -3.74
CA LEU A 86 17.12 11.37 -2.71
C LEU A 86 15.88 12.18 -3.10
N GLU A 87 16.05 13.28 -3.83
CA GLU A 87 14.92 14.08 -4.33
C GLU A 87 14.06 13.22 -5.27
N SER A 88 14.70 12.62 -6.27
CA SER A 88 14.02 11.74 -7.22
C SER A 88 13.31 10.58 -6.51
N LEU A 89 13.96 9.98 -5.52
CA LEU A 89 13.37 8.89 -4.72
C LEU A 89 12.12 9.34 -3.95
N VAL A 90 12.16 10.51 -3.29
CA VAL A 90 11.02 11.04 -2.53
C VAL A 90 9.85 11.35 -3.45
N ARG A 91 10.11 11.97 -4.61
CA ARG A 91 9.08 12.29 -5.61
C ARG A 91 8.43 11.04 -6.20
N GLU A 92 9.24 10.03 -6.53
CA GLU A 92 8.76 8.73 -7.02
C GLU A 92 7.83 8.08 -5.99
N LEU A 93 8.28 7.94 -4.74
CA LEU A 93 7.54 7.28 -3.68
C LEU A 93 6.27 8.03 -3.27
N THR A 94 6.30 9.36 -3.33
CA THR A 94 5.11 10.20 -3.12
C THR A 94 4.07 9.94 -4.20
N THR A 95 4.49 9.89 -5.46
CA THR A 95 3.61 9.58 -6.59
C THR A 95 3.04 8.16 -6.48
N GLU A 96 3.86 7.18 -6.11
CA GLU A 96 3.39 5.81 -5.87
C GLU A 96 2.36 5.71 -4.74
N ALA A 97 2.47 6.56 -3.72
CA ALA A 97 1.61 6.55 -2.56
C ALA A 97 0.30 7.37 -2.73
N ASP A 98 0.16 8.12 -3.82
CA ASP A 98 -0.96 9.07 -4.04
C ASP A 98 -2.35 8.43 -3.93
N TYR A 99 -2.47 7.14 -4.27
CA TYR A 99 -3.72 6.40 -4.11
C TYR A 99 -4.23 6.35 -2.65
N LEU A 100 -3.37 6.54 -1.65
CA LEU A 100 -3.72 6.58 -0.23
C LEU A 100 -4.43 7.88 0.17
N LEU A 101 -4.31 8.93 -0.64
CA LEU A 101 -4.97 10.22 -0.46
C LEU A 101 -6.32 10.30 -1.17
N ARG A 102 -6.69 9.29 -1.97
CA ARG A 102 -8.01 9.23 -2.60
C ARG A 102 -9.11 9.37 -1.55
N ASP A 103 -10.08 10.24 -1.83
CA ASP A 103 -11.21 10.59 -0.98
C ASP A 103 -10.83 11.29 0.35
N LYS A 104 -9.57 11.77 0.49
CA LYS A 104 -9.13 12.61 1.61
C LYS A 104 -8.98 14.07 1.17
N ASN A 105 -9.25 15.00 2.09
CA ASN A 105 -9.01 16.43 1.86
C ASN A 105 -7.60 16.79 2.35
N VAL A 106 -6.59 16.26 1.68
CA VAL A 106 -5.17 16.41 2.03
C VAL A 106 -4.42 17.03 0.86
N GLU A 107 -3.69 18.11 1.14
CA GLU A 107 -2.74 18.73 0.21
C GLU A 107 -1.34 18.18 0.49
N VAL A 108 -0.58 17.85 -0.55
CA VAL A 108 0.81 17.40 -0.43
C VAL A 108 1.73 18.53 -0.85
N ASP A 109 2.64 18.91 0.03
CA ASP A 109 3.64 19.95 -0.21
C ASP A 109 5.03 19.34 -0.13
N LEU A 110 5.68 19.22 -1.29
CA LEU A 110 7.03 18.66 -1.39
C LEU A 110 8.06 19.78 -1.53
N ASP A 111 8.67 20.13 -0.41
CA ASP A 111 9.87 20.97 -0.38
C ASP A 111 11.12 20.08 -0.40
N THR A 112 11.72 19.94 -1.57
CA THR A 112 12.88 19.08 -1.79
C THR A 112 13.89 19.75 -2.69
N GLU A 113 15.17 19.57 -2.39
CA GLU A 113 16.31 20.02 -3.20
C GLU A 113 17.14 18.82 -3.65
N SER A 114 17.87 19.00 -4.76
CA SER A 114 18.72 17.95 -5.31
C SER A 114 19.77 17.51 -4.29
N PHE A 115 19.76 16.22 -3.94
CA PHE A 115 20.64 15.67 -2.93
C PHE A 115 21.08 14.26 -3.32
N ILE A 116 22.35 14.11 -3.69
CA ILE A 116 22.94 12.83 -4.11
C ILE A 116 23.81 12.28 -2.98
N ILE A 117 23.57 11.03 -2.59
CA ILE A 117 24.36 10.34 -1.55
C ILE A 117 24.81 8.96 -1.99
N GLN A 118 25.96 8.52 -1.47
CA GLN A 118 26.45 7.15 -1.62
C GLN A 118 25.83 6.26 -0.54
N PHE A 119 24.70 5.62 -0.88
CA PHE A 119 23.93 4.82 0.06
C PHE A 119 23.31 3.58 -0.60
N PRO A 120 23.01 2.50 0.14
CA PRO A 120 22.23 1.39 -0.41
C PRO A 120 20.80 1.84 -0.77
N GLY A 121 20.49 1.88 -2.07
CA GLY A 121 19.20 2.39 -2.56
C GLY A 121 17.97 1.63 -2.05
N SER A 122 18.07 0.30 -1.89
CA SER A 122 16.94 -0.51 -1.41
C SER A 122 16.51 -0.14 0.03
N PRO A 123 17.41 -0.09 1.04
CA PRO A 123 17.08 0.44 2.36
C PRO A 123 16.51 1.86 2.36
N ALA A 124 17.09 2.78 1.58
CA ALA A 124 16.58 4.15 1.50
C ALA A 124 15.14 4.20 0.97
N ARG A 125 14.84 3.42 -0.08
CA ARG A 125 13.48 3.31 -0.64
C ARG A 125 12.48 2.76 0.37
N ILE A 126 12.88 1.72 1.13
CA ILE A 126 12.01 1.09 2.14
C ILE A 126 11.67 2.09 3.24
N VAL A 127 12.68 2.73 3.84
CA VAL A 127 12.48 3.66 4.96
C VAL A 127 11.70 4.89 4.51
N THR A 128 12.14 5.53 3.42
CA THR A 128 11.48 6.74 2.87
C THR A 128 10.04 6.44 2.48
N GLY A 129 9.80 5.30 1.83
CA GLY A 129 8.45 4.89 1.41
C GLY A 129 7.54 4.63 2.61
N ASN A 130 8.07 4.06 3.69
CA ASN A 130 7.31 3.86 4.93
C ASN A 130 6.92 5.18 5.59
N LEU A 131 7.83 6.16 5.63
CA LEU A 131 7.54 7.48 6.20
C LEU A 131 6.44 8.20 5.41
N ILE A 132 6.56 8.26 4.08
CA ILE A 132 5.56 8.87 3.18
C ILE A 132 4.20 8.18 3.34
N ARG A 133 4.17 6.84 3.30
CA ARG A 133 2.92 6.09 3.49
C ARG A 133 2.29 6.34 4.85
N ASN A 134 3.07 6.38 5.92
CA ASN A 134 2.55 6.67 7.25
C ASN A 134 1.92 8.05 7.30
N ALA A 135 2.59 9.06 6.73
CA ALA A 135 2.07 10.41 6.67
C ALA A 135 0.74 10.47 5.90
N PHE A 136 0.64 9.77 4.76
CA PHE A 136 -0.58 9.73 3.95
C PHE A 136 -1.69 8.91 4.58
N GLN A 137 -1.37 7.81 5.27
CA GLN A 137 -2.37 6.94 5.91
C GLN A 137 -2.98 7.58 7.15
N HIS A 138 -2.16 8.25 7.95
CA HIS A 138 -2.57 8.81 9.25
C HIS A 138 -3.08 10.25 9.18
N THR A 139 -2.86 10.96 8.07
CA THR A 139 -3.47 12.28 7.83
C THR A 139 -4.82 12.12 7.13
N TRP A 140 -5.86 12.76 7.68
CA TRP A 140 -7.22 12.71 7.14
C TRP A 140 -7.69 14.03 6.54
N ARG A 141 -7.14 15.16 7.02
CA ARG A 141 -7.38 16.52 6.51
C ARG A 141 -6.15 17.39 6.77
N GLY A 142 -5.92 18.40 5.93
CA GLY A 142 -4.85 19.39 6.11
C GLY A 142 -3.75 19.25 5.07
N ARG A 143 -2.50 19.46 5.47
CA ARG A 143 -1.31 19.41 4.61
C ARG A 143 -0.30 18.42 5.15
N VAL A 144 0.40 17.75 4.23
CA VAL A 144 1.52 16.85 4.51
C VAL A 144 2.72 17.28 3.70
#